data_AF-A0A660PAE7-F1
#
_entry.id   AF-A0A660PAE7-F1
#
_cell.length_a   1.000
_cell.length_b   1.000
_cell.length_c   1.000
_cell.angle_alpha   90.00
_cell.angle_beta   90.00
_cell.angle_gamma   90.00
#
_symmetry.space_group_name_H-M   'P 1'
#
loop_
_entity.id
_entity.type
_entity.pdbx_description
1 polymer ?
#
loop_
_entity_poly.entity_id
_entity_poly.type
_entity_poly.pdbx_seq_one_letter_code
_entity_poly.pdbx_strand_id
1 'polypeptide(L)'
;MNITAVETASSCLQPKETEDESRKAKLAKFKKACQDFESIFLYYMLKTMRSATVKSSLLGNGLGSEIFTQIFDEGLAEKLAESGQ
;
A
#
# COMPACT_ATOMS: atom_id res chain seq x y z
N MET A 1 56.98 -36.51 -12.76
CA MET A 1 56.28 -35.23 -13.06
C MET A 1 55.00 -35.23 -12.25
N ASN A 2 55.00 -34.49 -11.15
CA ASN A 2 53.79 -34.11 -10.40
C ASN A 2 53.56 -32.64 -10.78
N ILE A 3 52.32 -32.17 -11.00
CA ILE A 3 51.50 -31.35 -10.08
C ILE A 3 50.06 -31.31 -10.64
N THR A 4 49.10 -31.31 -9.73
CA THR A 4 47.64 -31.28 -9.85
C THR A 4 47.04 -29.88 -10.09
N ALA A 5 45.79 -29.92 -10.59
CA ALA A 5 44.64 -29.05 -10.28
C ALA A 5 44.41 -27.76 -11.10
N VAL A 6 43.11 -27.39 -11.15
CA VAL A 6 42.55 -26.06 -11.47
C VAL A 6 42.37 -25.83 -12.99
N GLU A 7 41.21 -25.51 -13.60
CA GLU A 7 40.03 -24.75 -13.16
C GLU A 7 38.85 -24.96 -14.15
N THR A 8 37.62 -24.97 -13.60
CA THR A 8 36.36 -24.43 -14.17
C THR A 8 35.86 -24.86 -15.56
N ALA A 9 35.07 -25.95 -15.58
CA ALA A 9 33.85 -26.02 -16.39
C ALA A 9 32.62 -25.76 -15.50
N SER A 10 32.58 -24.58 -14.87
CA SER A 10 31.40 -24.03 -14.22
C SER A 10 30.64 -23.17 -15.24
N SER A 11 30.13 -23.80 -16.30
CA SER A 11 29.44 -23.07 -17.38
C SER A 11 27.92 -22.97 -17.20
N CYS A 12 27.38 -23.23 -16.00
CA CYS A 12 25.93 -23.28 -15.78
C CYS A 12 25.43 -22.50 -14.56
N LEU A 13 26.05 -21.37 -14.21
CA LEU A 13 25.45 -20.40 -13.28
C LEU A 13 25.35 -19.04 -13.96
N GLN A 14 24.29 -18.91 -14.77
CA GLN A 14 23.86 -17.62 -15.28
C GLN A 14 23.33 -16.77 -14.11
N PRO A 15 23.68 -15.47 -14.02
CA PRO A 15 23.28 -14.60 -12.91
C PRO A 15 21.77 -14.35 -12.95
N LYS A 16 21.02 -14.94 -12.01
CA LYS A 16 19.57 -14.71 -11.83
C LYS A 16 19.23 -13.52 -10.92
N GLU A 17 20.22 -12.88 -10.33
CA GLU A 17 20.04 -11.96 -9.21
C GLU A 17 19.50 -10.57 -9.60
N THR A 18 19.65 -10.14 -10.86
CA THR A 18 19.19 -8.81 -11.32
C THR A 18 17.72 -8.77 -11.74
N GLU A 19 17.18 -9.87 -12.29
CA GLU A 19 15.78 -9.96 -12.71
C GLU A 19 14.82 -10.11 -11.53
N ASP A 20 15.23 -10.84 -10.49
CA ASP A 20 14.41 -11.04 -9.29
C ASP A 20 14.28 -9.75 -8.46
N GLU A 21 15.34 -8.94 -8.36
CA GLU A 21 15.26 -7.63 -7.69
C GLU A 21 14.39 -6.64 -8.48
N SER A 22 14.47 -6.64 -9.81
CA SER A 22 13.57 -5.87 -10.67
C SER A 22 12.11 -6.29 -10.50
N ARG A 23 11.84 -7.60 -10.36
CA ARG A 23 10.50 -8.14 -10.12
C ARG A 23 9.97 -7.77 -8.74
N LYS A 24 10.78 -7.88 -7.68
CA LYS A 24 10.40 -7.42 -6.33
C LYS A 24 10.09 -5.93 -6.29
N ALA A 25 10.92 -5.10 -6.95
CA ALA A 25 10.68 -3.66 -7.03
C ALA A 25 9.37 -3.33 -7.76
N LYS A 26 9.03 -4.06 -8.84
CA LYS A 26 7.74 -3.92 -9.53
C LYS A 26 6.56 -4.35 -8.65
N LEU A 27 6.69 -5.46 -7.93
CA LEU A 27 5.65 -5.95 -7.00
C LEU A 27 5.43 -4.97 -5.85
N ALA A 28 6.50 -4.39 -5.28
CA ALA A 28 6.39 -3.38 -4.24
C ALA A 28 5.63 -2.13 -4.72
N LYS A 29 5.94 -1.65 -5.93
CA LYS A 29 5.21 -0.52 -6.56
C LYS A 29 3.74 -0.85 -6.82
N PHE A 30 3.45 -2.06 -7.30
CA PHE A 30 2.08 -2.51 -7.52
C PHE A 30 1.30 -2.59 -6.21
N LYS A 31 1.91 -3.18 -5.17
CA LYS A 31 1.33 -3.24 -3.82
C LYS A 31 1.06 -1.84 -3.28
N LYS A 32 1.97 -0.89 -3.47
CA LYS A 32 1.76 0.51 -3.07
C LYS A 32 0.59 1.16 -3.82
N ALA A 33 0.50 0.96 -5.13
CA ALA A 33 -0.63 1.46 -5.93
C ALA A 33 -1.97 0.88 -5.46
N CYS A 34 -2.00 -0.40 -5.06
CA CYS A 34 -3.20 -1.02 -4.49
C CYS A 34 -3.57 -0.41 -3.13
N GLN A 35 -2.60 -0.12 -2.26
CA GLN A 35 -2.86 0.58 -0.98
C GLN A 35 -3.46 1.96 -1.19
N ASP A 36 -2.89 2.71 -2.13
CA ASP A 36 -3.35 4.07 -2.41
C ASP A 36 -4.77 4.05 -3.02
N PHE A 37 -5.12 3.00 -3.76
CA PHE A 37 -6.49 2.79 -4.20
C PHE A 37 -7.44 2.40 -3.05
N GLU A 38 -6.99 1.52 -2.17
CA GLU A 38 -7.75 1.07 -1.01
C GLU A 38 -8.06 2.22 -0.04
N SER A 39 -7.11 3.15 0.18
CA SER A 39 -7.34 4.33 1.02
C SER A 39 -8.45 5.22 0.44
N ILE A 40 -8.45 5.46 -0.88
CA ILE A 40 -9.51 6.23 -1.55
C ILE A 40 -10.87 5.52 -1.42
N PHE A 41 -10.89 4.20 -1.61
CA PHE A 41 -12.10 3.41 -1.49
C PHE A 41 -12.68 3.46 -0.07
N LEU A 42 -11.84 3.24 0.95
CA LEU A 42 -12.23 3.29 2.36
C LEU A 42 -12.71 4.69 2.77
N TYR A 43 -12.02 5.74 2.33
CA TYR A 43 -12.47 7.11 2.55
C TYR A 43 -13.86 7.35 2.00
N TYR A 44 -14.12 6.92 0.75
CA TYR A 44 -15.43 7.09 0.12
C TYR A 44 -16.52 6.27 0.83
N MET A 45 -16.18 5.07 1.29
CA MET A 45 -17.05 4.22 2.10
C MET A 45 -17.44 4.93 3.41
N LEU A 46 -16.46 5.40 4.19
CA LEU A 46 -16.68 6.11 5.46
C LEU A 46 -17.54 7.36 5.26
N LYS A 47 -17.23 8.16 4.23
CA LYS A 47 -18.00 9.35 3.86
C LYS A 47 -19.45 9.01 3.52
N THR A 48 -19.68 7.92 2.77
CA THR A 48 -21.01 7.48 2.39
C THR A 48 -21.80 6.97 3.60
N MET A 49 -21.17 6.19 4.48
CA MET A 49 -21.79 5.72 5.72
C MET A 49 -22.24 6.88 6.61
N ARG A 50 -21.43 7.92 6.74
CA ARG A 50 -21.79 9.13 7.51
C ARG A 50 -22.85 9.99 6.83
N SER A 51 -22.90 9.99 5.50
CA SER A 51 -23.96 10.67 4.74
C SER A 51 -25.30 9.93 4.84
N ALA A 52 -25.27 8.62 5.04
CA ALA A 52 -26.46 7.78 5.20
C ALA A 52 -27.10 7.86 6.59
N THR A 53 -26.43 8.46 7.59
CA THR A 53 -27.02 8.68 8.92
C THR A 53 -27.74 10.02 9.00
N VAL A 54 -28.86 10.05 9.75
CA VAL A 54 -29.62 11.30 9.97
C VAL A 54 -28.75 12.25 10.79
N LYS A 55 -28.32 13.36 10.18
CA LYS A 55 -27.61 14.43 10.90
C LYS A 55 -28.58 15.07 11.91
N SER A 56 -28.36 14.81 13.19
CA SER A 56 -29.14 15.42 14.27
C SER A 56 -28.93 16.94 14.26
N SER A 57 -29.98 17.71 13.97
CA SER A 57 -29.96 19.18 14.01
C SER A 57 -29.57 19.77 15.38
N LEU A 58 -29.51 18.93 16.42
CA LEU A 58 -29.20 19.29 17.81
C LEU A 58 -27.69 19.33 18.11
N LEU A 59 -26.86 18.56 17.40
CA LEU A 59 -25.41 18.55 17.59
C LEU A 59 -24.73 19.15 16.37
N GLY A 60 -24.70 20.49 16.35
CA GLY A 60 -23.84 21.36 15.53
C GLY A 60 -23.35 20.80 14.19
N ASN A 61 -24.12 21.01 13.13
CA ASN A 61 -23.67 20.89 11.74
C ASN A 61 -22.74 22.06 11.34
N GLY A 62 -21.72 22.34 12.16
CA GLY A 62 -20.78 23.44 11.91
C GLY A 62 -19.74 23.05 10.87
N LEU A 63 -19.34 24.01 10.02
CA LEU A 63 -18.29 23.84 9.00
C LEU A 63 -16.99 23.24 9.60
N GLY A 64 -16.61 23.66 10.80
CA GLY A 64 -15.42 23.12 11.48
C GLY A 64 -15.53 21.65 11.86
N SER A 65 -16.73 21.17 12.24
CA SER A 65 -16.97 19.76 12.55
C SER A 65 -16.90 18.90 11.29
N GLU A 66 -17.46 19.39 10.17
CA GLU A 66 -17.38 18.69 8.89
C GLU A 66 -15.94 18.59 8.38
N ILE A 67 -15.16 19.68 8.46
CA ILE A 67 -13.74 19.67 8.06
C ILE A 67 -12.94 18.72 8.94
N PHE A 68 -13.09 18.80 10.27
CA PHE A 68 -12.39 17.91 11.19
C PHE A 68 -12.73 16.44 10.92
N THR A 69 -14.01 16.16 10.66
CA THR A 69 -14.47 14.82 10.32
C THR A 69 -13.87 14.31 9.02
N GLN A 70 -13.78 15.16 7.99
CA GLN A 70 -13.16 14.77 6.71
C GLN A 70 -11.68 14.44 6.88
N ILE A 71 -10.94 15.27 7.63
CA ILE A 71 -9.52 15.03 7.93
C ILE A 71 -9.34 13.74 8.75
N PHE A 72 -10.25 13.50 9.71
CA PHE A 72 -10.23 12.29 10.52
C PHE A 72 -10.51 11.04 9.67
N ASP A 73 -11.53 11.08 8.81
CA ASP A 73 -11.90 9.97 7.94
C ASP A 73 -10.78 9.68 6.91
N GLU A 74 -10.05 10.70 6.44
CA GLU A 74 -8.87 10.55 5.56
C GLU A 74 -7.72 9.82 6.28
N GLY A 75 -7.30 10.28 7.46
CA GLY A 75 -6.24 9.61 8.23
C GLY A 75 -6.63 8.20 8.69
N LEU A 76 -7.92 7.98 8.98
CA LEU A 76 -8.44 6.66 9.30
C LEU A 76 -8.37 5.72 8.08
N ALA A 77 -8.76 6.20 6.90
CA ALA A 77 -8.72 5.42 5.68
C ALA A 77 -7.28 5.02 5.29
N GLU A 78 -6.31 5.93 5.45
CA GLU A 78 -4.88 5.63 5.26
C GLU A 78 -4.41 4.53 6.21
N LYS A 79 -4.73 4.63 7.50
CA LYS A 79 -4.31 3.62 8.50
C LYS A 79 -4.93 2.26 8.25
N LEU A 80 -6.20 2.23 7.83
CA LEU A 80 -6.88 0.99 7.49
C LEU A 80 -6.24 0.33 6.26
N ALA A 81 -5.96 1.11 5.20
CA ALA A 81 -5.28 0.62 3.99
C ALA A 81 -3.82 0.16 4.23
N GLU A 82 -3.14 0.74 5.22
CA GLU A 82 -1.83 0.24 5.68
C GLU A 82 -1.93 -1.09 6.44
N SER A 83 -3.00 -1.27 7.23
CA SER A 83 -3.17 -2.45 8.11
C SER A 83 -3.77 -3.68 7.43
N GLY A 84 -4.48 -3.52 6.30
CA GLY A 84 -5.17 -4.60 5.58
C GLY A 84 -4.29 -5.53 4.75
N GLN A 85 -2.96 -5.49 4.93
CA GLN A 85 -1.94 -6.06 4.03
C GLN A 85 -1.29 -7.37 4.45
#